data_AF-E9SEU4-F1
#
_entry.id   AF-E9SEU4-F1
#
_cell.length_a   1.000
_cell.length_b   1.000
_cell.length_c   1.000
_cell.angle_alpha   90.00
_cell.angle_beta   90.00
_cell.angle_gamma   90.00
#
_symmetry.space_group_name_H-M   'P 1'
#
loop_
_entity.id
_entity.type
_entity.pdbx_description
1 polymer ?
#
loop_
_entity_poly.entity_id
_entity_poly.type
_entity_poly.pdbx_seq_one_letter_code
_entity_poly.pdbx_strand_id
1 'polypeptide(L)'
;MKKNVKESDLPEICKEINEKITNGVLTEVLSVLGFPDRLKYDRITIEINDFVYREYCQYHYDGMNEYLGVKFLTGVVKNDNRYYREIEITFKNDSGVIQDVAFPYDNNGWFTDDKLHRNVWWVGIGDIMKKIRDENPSRFEFLQENKCNIPSLLSFPALEILYKSGYTLLADKILCHKGLESKDDAFNRNFKNGTSPKTIFQIPKRLYKEMKNIDDLNVWDNVRKLTKKTDLSTDAIKIILSNEQLMKDIDSVYSILNAKWNGKRLFTVETLVNYLNRLDVYEAIDNYEGIIYLRDYLRMCDFIKMKPKIDGDSLKREHDIAARLCRQIRNEQLSEQMESRCAELQKYNYEEDVFFVRGIEDYDDLLDEATQQHNCVASYARSIAEGRSLIYVMREKKAPEKSLITIELTPKTHQIRQKLLAYNCPIRNKAQTEFIERWHKYVLKCV
;
A
#
# COMPACT_ATOMS: atom_id res chain seq x y z
N MET A 1 22.12 14.14 2.88
CA MET A 1 21.88 15.59 2.76
C MET A 1 21.79 15.92 1.27
N LYS A 2 20.69 16.48 0.77
CA LYS A 2 20.62 16.98 -0.62
C LYS A 2 21.13 18.43 -0.63
N LYS A 3 22.16 18.74 -1.42
CA LYS A 3 22.55 20.12 -1.74
C LYS A 3 22.16 20.40 -3.19
N ASN A 4 21.38 21.46 -3.40
CA ASN A 4 21.20 22.05 -4.74
C ASN A 4 22.48 22.81 -5.10
N VAL A 5 23.13 22.42 -6.19
CA VAL A 5 24.39 23.03 -6.67
C VAL A 5 24.07 23.90 -7.88
N LYS A 6 24.57 25.14 -7.91
CA LYS A 6 24.40 26.05 -9.05
C LYS A 6 25.52 25.83 -10.06
N GLU A 7 25.25 26.07 -11.35
CA GLU A 7 26.21 25.88 -12.44
C GLU A 7 27.48 26.72 -12.28
N SER A 8 27.37 27.88 -11.63
CA SER A 8 28.49 28.76 -11.26
C SER A 8 29.50 28.11 -10.31
N ASP A 9 29.08 27.09 -9.56
CA ASP A 9 29.86 26.47 -8.48
C ASP A 9 30.60 25.21 -8.98
N LEU A 10 30.31 24.76 -10.22
CA LEU A 10 30.89 23.57 -10.82
C LEU A 10 32.43 23.60 -10.96
N PRO A 11 33.08 24.71 -11.35
CA PRO A 11 34.54 24.73 -11.47
C PRO A 11 35.26 24.52 -10.13
N GLU A 12 34.68 25.03 -9.04
CA GLU A 12 35.25 24.93 -7.69
C GLU A 12 34.99 23.55 -7.08
N ILE A 13 33.83 22.96 -7.37
CA ILE A 13 33.51 21.56 -7.04
C ILE A 13 34.39 20.59 -7.82
N CYS A 14 34.63 20.82 -9.11
CA CYS A 14 35.56 20.01 -9.92
C CYS A 14 37.00 20.12 -9.40
N LYS A 15 37.40 21.30 -8.89
CA LYS A 15 38.71 21.50 -8.26
C LYS A 15 38.82 20.77 -6.91
N GLU A 16 37.80 20.83 -6.06
CA GLU A 16 37.74 20.11 -4.77
C GLU A 16 37.74 18.58 -4.99
N ILE A 17 37.03 18.10 -6.00
CA ILE A 17 37.03 16.69 -6.40
C ILE A 17 38.42 16.28 -6.92
N ASN A 18 39.07 17.10 -7.76
CA ASN A 18 40.43 16.82 -8.24
C ASN A 18 41.47 16.78 -7.11
N GLU A 19 41.43 17.71 -6.15
CA GLU A 19 42.35 17.70 -5.00
C GLU A 19 42.17 16.46 -4.11
N LYS A 20 40.92 16.00 -3.93
CA LYS A 20 40.62 14.80 -3.12
C LYS A 20 40.96 13.49 -3.83
N ILE A 21 40.80 13.44 -5.15
CA ILE A 21 41.21 12.29 -5.99
C ILE A 21 42.74 12.17 -6.02
N THR A 22 43.46 13.29 -6.15
CA THR A 22 44.93 13.32 -6.20
C THR A 22 45.56 12.85 -4.88
N ASN A 23 44.89 13.06 -3.75
CA ASN A 23 45.34 12.64 -2.42
C ASN A 23 44.93 11.20 -2.03
N GLY A 24 44.31 10.44 -2.94
CA GLY A 24 44.05 8.99 -2.75
C GLY A 24 42.92 8.65 -1.77
N VAL A 25 42.00 9.58 -1.47
CA VAL A 25 40.88 9.34 -0.55
C VAL A 25 39.61 8.99 -1.32
N LEU A 26 39.57 7.78 -1.89
CA LEU A 26 38.45 7.27 -2.71
C LEU A 26 37.08 7.32 -1.99
N THR A 27 37.08 7.17 -0.66
CA THR A 27 35.89 7.17 0.20
C THR A 27 35.20 8.54 0.30
N GLU A 28 35.93 9.66 0.16
CA GLU A 28 35.32 11.00 0.25
C GLU A 28 34.70 11.47 -1.07
N VAL A 29 35.23 11.01 -2.20
CA VAL A 29 34.70 11.32 -3.55
C VAL A 29 33.35 10.64 -3.79
N LEU A 30 33.20 9.40 -3.34
CA LEU A 30 31.94 8.64 -3.42
C LEU A 30 30.86 9.21 -2.48
N SER A 31 31.26 9.78 -1.33
CA SER A 31 30.40 10.51 -0.40
C SER A 31 29.83 11.81 -1.00
N VAL A 32 30.65 12.59 -1.71
CA VAL A 32 30.23 13.81 -2.42
C VAL A 32 29.23 13.50 -3.55
N LEU A 33 29.36 12.32 -4.18
CA LEU A 33 28.49 11.83 -5.25
C LEU A 33 27.30 10.97 -4.76
N GLY A 34 27.18 10.73 -3.45
CA GLY A 34 26.04 10.06 -2.81
C GLY A 34 26.02 8.53 -2.89
N PHE A 35 27.15 7.87 -3.16
CA PHE A 35 27.25 6.40 -3.18
C PHE A 35 27.59 5.81 -1.78
N PRO A 36 27.04 4.65 -1.39
CA PRO A 36 27.34 4.01 -0.10
C PRO A 36 28.73 3.38 -0.05
N ASP A 37 29.41 3.50 1.11
CA ASP A 37 30.83 3.20 1.42
C ASP A 37 31.35 1.74 1.21
N ARG A 38 30.72 0.90 0.39
CA ARG A 38 31.00 -0.55 0.38
C ARG A 38 31.84 -1.10 -0.79
N LEU A 39 32.46 -0.26 -1.61
CA LEU A 39 33.29 -0.75 -2.73
C LEU A 39 34.73 -0.20 -2.61
N LYS A 40 35.66 -1.09 -2.24
CA LYS A 40 37.11 -0.84 -2.32
C LYS A 40 37.61 -1.28 -3.70
N TYR A 41 38.25 -0.37 -4.44
CA TYR A 41 38.98 -0.65 -5.67
C TYR A 41 40.47 -0.37 -5.45
N ASP A 42 41.36 -1.18 -6.04
CA ASP A 42 42.77 -1.21 -5.64
C ASP A 42 43.72 -0.25 -6.42
N ARG A 43 43.31 0.37 -7.54
CA ARG A 43 44.04 1.50 -8.15
C ARG A 43 43.31 2.13 -9.34
N ILE A 44 43.32 3.46 -9.44
CA ILE A 44 42.89 4.24 -10.61
C ILE A 44 43.92 5.36 -10.82
N THR A 45 44.34 5.62 -12.06
CA THR A 45 45.27 6.73 -12.40
C THR A 45 44.61 7.60 -13.47
N ILE A 46 44.60 8.93 -13.25
CA ILE A 46 43.97 9.91 -14.15
C ILE A 46 44.94 11.10 -14.28
N GLU A 47 45.30 11.47 -15.51
CA GLU A 47 46.07 12.68 -15.85
C GLU A 47 45.18 13.62 -16.69
N ILE A 48 45.25 14.93 -16.44
CA ILE A 48 44.38 15.97 -17.05
C ILE A 48 45.25 17.05 -17.69
N ASN A 49 44.97 17.41 -18.95
CA ASN A 49 45.46 18.63 -19.61
C ASN A 49 44.32 19.34 -20.38
N ASP A 50 44.46 20.66 -20.52
CA ASP A 50 43.41 21.70 -20.71
C ASP A 50 42.47 21.65 -21.94
N PHE A 51 41.30 22.30 -21.75
CA PHE A 51 40.14 22.47 -22.63
C PHE A 51 40.34 23.37 -23.87
N VAL A 52 39.70 23.02 -25.01
CA VAL A 52 39.27 23.98 -26.06
C VAL A 52 37.93 23.57 -26.69
N TYR A 53 37.02 24.53 -26.83
CA TYR A 53 35.63 24.38 -27.32
C TYR A 53 35.48 24.80 -28.79
N ARG A 54 34.84 24.00 -29.67
CA ARG A 54 34.24 24.45 -30.95
C ARG A 54 33.04 23.58 -31.37
N GLU A 55 31.91 24.23 -31.66
CA GLU A 55 30.68 23.64 -32.22
C GLU A 55 30.84 23.28 -33.71
N TYR A 56 30.24 22.18 -34.19
CA TYR A 56 29.48 22.09 -35.46
C TYR A 56 28.80 20.71 -35.63
N CYS A 57 27.59 20.74 -36.21
CA CYS A 57 26.75 19.59 -36.57
C CYS A 57 27.32 18.66 -37.68
N GLN A 58 26.73 17.46 -37.76
CA GLN A 58 26.81 16.40 -38.79
C GLN A 58 27.87 15.30 -38.61
N TYR A 59 27.37 14.06 -38.49
CA TYR A 59 28.15 12.81 -38.53
C TYR A 59 29.01 12.72 -39.79
N HIS A 60 30.34 12.63 -39.63
CA HIS A 60 31.29 11.97 -40.54
C HIS A 60 32.44 11.42 -39.68
N TYR A 61 32.64 10.09 -39.70
CA TYR A 61 33.85 9.46 -39.19
C TYR A 61 34.79 9.26 -40.38
N ASP A 62 35.93 9.93 -40.36
CA ASP A 62 37.03 9.67 -41.30
C ASP A 62 38.38 9.73 -40.56
N GLY A 63 39.21 8.72 -40.79
CA GLY A 63 40.68 8.79 -40.72
C GLY A 63 41.35 8.74 -39.35
N MET A 64 42.10 7.66 -39.11
CA MET A 64 42.93 7.38 -37.93
C MET A 64 44.12 8.34 -37.73
N ASN A 65 44.47 8.63 -36.46
CA ASN A 65 45.75 8.25 -35.84
C ASN A 65 45.79 8.66 -34.35
N GLU A 66 46.71 8.03 -33.60
CA GLU A 66 47.29 8.42 -32.29
C GLU A 66 46.92 7.62 -31.01
N TYR A 67 48.01 7.22 -30.35
CA TYR A 67 48.12 6.76 -28.97
C TYR A 67 47.71 7.87 -27.98
N LEU A 68 47.17 7.46 -26.82
CA LEU A 68 47.03 8.24 -25.57
C LEU A 68 46.20 9.54 -25.64
N GLY A 69 44.97 9.54 -25.09
CA GLY A 69 44.19 10.76 -24.84
C GLY A 69 42.70 10.51 -24.57
N VAL A 70 42.16 11.12 -23.50
CA VAL A 70 40.72 11.23 -23.24
C VAL A 70 40.15 12.31 -24.15
N LYS A 71 39.03 12.04 -24.82
CA LYS A 71 38.35 12.99 -25.72
C LYS A 71 37.00 13.38 -25.12
N PHE A 72 36.72 14.68 -25.05
CA PHE A 72 35.41 15.21 -24.69
C PHE A 72 34.69 15.66 -25.96
N LEU A 73 33.49 15.13 -26.20
CA LEU A 73 32.60 15.59 -27.25
C LEU A 73 31.32 16.12 -26.60
N THR A 74 30.96 17.36 -26.96
CA THR A 74 29.70 17.97 -26.55
C THR A 74 28.81 18.12 -27.77
N GLY A 75 27.60 17.57 -27.69
CA GLY A 75 26.61 17.59 -28.77
C GLY A 75 25.24 18.06 -28.27
N VAL A 76 24.43 18.60 -29.19
CA VAL A 76 23.04 18.98 -28.91
C VAL A 76 22.11 18.00 -29.60
N VAL A 77 21.34 17.23 -28.82
CA VAL A 77 20.39 16.23 -29.35
C VAL A 77 18.96 16.72 -29.14
N LYS A 78 18.10 16.57 -30.16
CA LYS A 78 16.69 16.95 -30.11
C LYS A 78 15.81 15.71 -29.90
N ASN A 79 15.05 15.67 -28.81
CA ASN A 79 14.05 14.64 -28.56
C ASN A 79 12.79 15.28 -27.91
N ASP A 80 11.59 14.87 -28.33
CA ASP A 80 10.31 15.40 -27.84
C ASP A 80 10.24 16.94 -27.68
N ASN A 81 10.66 17.68 -28.73
CA ASN A 81 10.68 19.14 -28.78
C ASN A 81 11.53 19.87 -27.72
N ARG A 82 12.49 19.19 -27.09
CA ARG A 82 13.49 19.80 -26.20
C ARG A 82 14.91 19.54 -26.71
N TYR A 83 15.80 20.49 -26.42
CA TYR A 83 17.22 20.44 -26.78
C TYR A 83 18.03 20.06 -25.54
N TYR A 84 18.87 19.04 -25.65
CA TYR A 84 19.70 18.52 -24.55
C TYR A 84 21.17 18.64 -24.90
N ARG A 85 22.03 18.90 -23.89
CA ARG A 85 23.49 18.80 -24.03
C ARG A 85 23.97 17.50 -23.41
N GLU A 86 24.88 16.83 -24.10
CA GLU A 86 25.46 15.56 -23.67
C GLU A 86 26.98 15.71 -23.54
N ILE A 87 27.55 15.13 -22.48
CA ILE A 87 29.00 15.02 -22.28
C ILE A 87 29.37 13.55 -22.37
N GLU A 88 30.25 13.22 -23.31
CA GLU A 88 30.80 11.87 -23.49
C GLU A 88 32.21 11.78 -22.89
N ILE A 89 32.44 10.76 -22.06
CA ILE A 89 33.75 10.46 -21.46
C ILE A 89 34.18 9.07 -21.89
N THR A 90 35.30 9.00 -22.61
CA THR A 90 35.88 7.74 -23.09
C THR A 90 37.09 7.33 -22.24
N PHE A 91 37.08 6.10 -21.72
CA PHE A 91 38.18 5.52 -20.96
C PHE A 91 38.99 4.54 -21.82
N LYS A 92 40.33 4.65 -21.81
CA LYS A 92 41.25 3.74 -22.52
C LYS A 92 42.27 3.11 -21.57
N ASN A 93 42.65 1.86 -21.84
CA ASN A 93 43.90 1.27 -21.35
C ASN A 93 44.73 0.69 -22.52
N ASP A 94 45.91 0.14 -22.23
CA ASP A 94 46.92 -0.34 -23.21
C ASP A 94 46.44 -1.43 -24.20
N SER A 95 45.23 -2.00 -24.00
CA SER A 95 44.64 -3.03 -24.86
C SER A 95 43.46 -2.57 -25.73
N GLY A 96 43.13 -1.28 -25.72
CA GLY A 96 42.07 -0.69 -26.54
C GLY A 96 40.89 -0.11 -25.75
N VAL A 97 40.03 0.64 -26.46
CA VAL A 97 38.90 1.40 -25.90
C VAL A 97 37.90 0.48 -25.21
N ILE A 98 37.52 0.78 -23.96
CA ILE A 98 36.55 -0.03 -23.21
C ILE A 98 35.16 0.60 -23.22
N GLN A 99 35.02 1.93 -23.31
CA GLN A 99 33.74 2.53 -22.94
C GLN A 99 33.53 3.97 -23.40
N ASP A 100 32.30 4.27 -23.82
CA ASP A 100 31.73 5.60 -23.92
C ASP A 100 30.62 5.77 -22.86
N VAL A 101 30.68 6.85 -22.07
CA VAL A 101 29.63 7.19 -21.11
C VAL A 101 29.10 8.57 -21.40
N ALA A 102 27.81 8.65 -21.71
CA ALA A 102 27.16 9.87 -22.13
C ALA A 102 26.16 10.33 -21.06
N PHE A 103 26.30 11.58 -20.61
CA PHE A 103 25.48 12.17 -19.55
C PHE A 103 24.61 13.31 -20.11
N PRO A 104 23.27 13.14 -20.18
CA PRO A 104 22.39 14.22 -20.58
C PRO A 104 22.10 15.16 -19.40
N TYR A 105 22.15 16.48 -19.64
CA TYR A 105 21.72 17.50 -18.67
C TYR A 105 20.87 18.60 -19.32
N ASP A 106 20.03 19.26 -18.51
CA ASP A 106 19.38 20.52 -18.86
C ASP A 106 19.70 21.63 -17.84
N ASN A 107 19.24 22.86 -18.12
CA ASN A 107 19.55 24.06 -17.34
C ASN A 107 19.08 24.02 -15.87
N ASN A 108 18.36 22.99 -15.43
CA ASN A 108 17.86 22.84 -14.05
C ASN A 108 18.60 21.76 -13.24
N GLY A 109 19.66 21.17 -13.79
CA GLY A 109 20.50 20.17 -13.12
C GLY A 109 20.19 18.72 -13.52
N TRP A 110 20.98 17.79 -12.98
CA TRP A 110 20.98 16.37 -13.34
C TRP A 110 19.59 15.72 -13.20
N PHE A 111 19.14 15.02 -14.25
CA PHE A 111 17.95 14.20 -14.14
C PHE A 111 18.23 12.95 -13.29
N THR A 112 17.57 12.86 -12.14
CA THR A 112 17.38 11.59 -11.42
C THR A 112 16.04 11.00 -11.83
N ASP A 113 15.91 10.51 -13.07
CA ASP A 113 14.74 9.71 -13.40
C ASP A 113 14.98 8.72 -14.56
N ASP A 114 14.57 7.47 -14.29
CA ASP A 114 14.29 6.23 -15.06
C ASP A 114 14.82 5.95 -16.48
N LYS A 115 15.43 6.90 -17.19
CA LYS A 115 16.10 6.64 -18.48
C LYS A 115 17.61 6.49 -18.35
N LEU A 116 18.25 7.09 -17.34
CA LEU A 116 19.68 6.89 -17.04
C LEU A 116 19.98 5.47 -16.52
N HIS A 117 19.01 4.81 -15.89
CA HIS A 117 19.15 3.42 -15.41
C HIS A 117 19.24 2.38 -16.53
N ARG A 118 19.18 2.73 -17.82
CA ARG A 118 19.36 1.74 -18.90
C ARG A 118 20.79 1.60 -19.39
N ASN A 119 21.62 2.63 -19.23
CA ASN A 119 22.99 2.63 -19.78
C ASN A 119 24.09 2.45 -18.71
N VAL A 120 23.78 2.61 -17.43
CA VAL A 120 24.76 2.40 -16.33
C VAL A 120 24.94 0.92 -15.95
N TRP A 121 24.00 0.04 -16.31
CA TRP A 121 24.08 -1.38 -15.90
C TRP A 121 25.04 -2.24 -16.74
N TRP A 122 25.43 -1.81 -17.93
CA TRP A 122 26.38 -2.57 -18.75
C TRP A 122 27.83 -2.47 -18.27
N VAL A 123 28.13 -1.43 -17.48
CA VAL A 123 29.48 -1.03 -17.08
C VAL A 123 30.08 -1.90 -15.97
N GLY A 124 29.26 -2.57 -15.17
CA GLY A 124 29.74 -3.45 -14.08
C GLY A 124 29.50 -4.94 -14.30
N ILE A 125 28.62 -5.31 -15.24
CA ILE A 125 28.23 -6.71 -15.42
C ILE A 125 29.39 -7.58 -15.92
N GLY A 126 30.26 -7.05 -16.79
CA GLY A 126 31.43 -7.78 -17.28
C GLY A 126 32.42 -8.15 -16.17
N ASP A 127 32.75 -7.17 -15.32
CA ASP A 127 33.66 -7.39 -14.18
C ASP A 127 33.02 -8.24 -13.07
N ILE A 128 31.73 -8.06 -12.81
CA ILE A 128 30.95 -8.92 -11.92
C ILE A 128 30.95 -10.36 -12.43
N MET A 129 30.73 -10.57 -13.73
CA MET A 129 30.75 -11.89 -14.37
C MET A 129 32.13 -12.52 -14.31
N LYS A 130 33.20 -11.74 -14.52
CA LYS A 130 34.58 -12.18 -14.34
C LYS A 130 34.85 -12.60 -12.90
N LYS A 131 34.44 -11.79 -11.93
CA LYS A 131 34.60 -12.10 -10.50
C LYS A 131 33.81 -13.34 -10.08
N ILE A 132 32.56 -13.48 -10.55
CA ILE A 132 31.74 -14.68 -10.29
C ILE A 132 32.41 -15.91 -10.93
N ARG A 133 32.95 -15.80 -12.15
CA ARG A 133 33.69 -16.89 -12.79
C ARG A 133 34.90 -17.31 -11.98
N ASP A 134 35.67 -16.35 -11.48
CA ASP A 134 36.92 -16.61 -10.80
C ASP A 134 36.68 -17.13 -9.36
N GLU A 135 35.62 -16.67 -8.67
CA GLU A 135 35.28 -17.08 -7.29
C GLU A 135 34.34 -18.31 -7.23
N ASN A 136 33.45 -18.48 -8.22
CA ASN A 136 32.46 -19.55 -8.26
C ASN A 136 32.13 -19.96 -9.72
N PRO A 137 33.00 -20.75 -10.37
CA PRO A 137 32.84 -21.17 -11.76
C PRO A 137 31.48 -21.85 -12.04
N SER A 138 30.98 -22.70 -11.13
CA SER A 138 29.69 -23.37 -11.28
C SER A 138 28.50 -22.39 -11.30
N ARG A 139 28.62 -21.25 -10.62
CA ARG A 139 27.59 -20.20 -10.63
C ARG A 139 27.65 -19.38 -11.92
N PHE A 140 28.85 -19.17 -12.45
CA PHE A 140 29.04 -18.52 -13.74
C PHE A 140 28.49 -19.36 -14.90
N GLU A 141 28.76 -20.66 -14.92
CA GLU A 141 28.17 -21.60 -15.90
C GLU A 141 26.64 -21.55 -15.84
N PHE A 142 26.07 -21.64 -14.64
CA PHE A 142 24.62 -21.54 -14.43
C PHE A 142 24.03 -20.25 -15.01
N LEU A 143 24.68 -19.10 -14.79
CA LEU A 143 24.24 -17.80 -15.32
C LEU A 143 24.28 -17.75 -16.85
N GLN A 144 25.33 -18.34 -17.46
CA GLN A 144 25.48 -18.37 -18.92
C GLN A 144 24.43 -19.27 -19.58
N GLU A 145 24.23 -20.47 -19.06
CA GLU A 145 23.29 -21.46 -19.60
C GLU A 145 21.84 -20.97 -19.56
N ASN A 146 21.46 -20.27 -18.47
CA ASN A 146 20.07 -19.93 -18.20
C ASN A 146 19.69 -18.49 -18.58
N LYS A 147 20.62 -17.70 -19.16
CA LYS A 147 20.40 -16.30 -19.55
C LYS A 147 19.78 -15.45 -18.42
N CYS A 148 20.18 -15.74 -17.18
CA CYS A 148 19.60 -15.15 -15.98
C CYS A 148 19.87 -13.64 -15.88
N ASN A 149 18.93 -12.89 -15.32
CA ASN A 149 19.19 -11.52 -14.89
C ASN A 149 20.16 -11.52 -13.69
N ILE A 150 21.41 -11.15 -13.93
CA ILE A 150 22.50 -11.16 -12.93
C ILE A 150 22.15 -10.32 -11.69
N PRO A 151 21.64 -9.07 -11.80
CA PRO A 151 21.18 -8.29 -10.65
C PRO A 151 20.17 -9.05 -9.78
N SER A 152 19.22 -9.74 -10.41
CA SER A 152 18.17 -10.50 -9.71
C SER A 152 18.74 -11.66 -8.90
N LEU A 153 19.74 -12.36 -9.44
CA LEU A 153 20.39 -13.46 -8.74
C LEU A 153 21.29 -12.98 -7.60
N LEU A 154 21.90 -11.81 -7.73
CA LEU A 154 22.69 -11.20 -6.66
C LEU A 154 21.81 -10.73 -5.50
N SER A 155 20.66 -10.13 -5.81
CA SER A 155 19.67 -9.74 -4.82
C SER A 155 19.00 -10.94 -4.16
N PHE A 156 18.83 -12.05 -4.88
CA PHE A 156 18.14 -13.26 -4.41
C PHE A 156 18.94 -14.56 -4.70
N PRO A 157 20.01 -14.84 -3.93
CA PRO A 157 20.83 -16.04 -4.13
C PRO A 157 20.05 -17.37 -4.00
N ALA A 158 18.93 -17.36 -3.26
CA ALA A 158 18.05 -18.51 -3.11
C ALA A 158 17.46 -19.00 -4.45
N LEU A 159 17.35 -18.16 -5.48
CA LEU A 159 16.79 -18.53 -6.79
C LEU A 159 17.60 -19.63 -7.49
N GLU A 160 18.93 -19.58 -7.43
CA GLU A 160 19.79 -20.62 -8.01
C GLU A 160 19.56 -21.97 -7.32
N ILE A 161 19.39 -21.97 -5.99
CA ILE A 161 19.15 -23.20 -5.23
C ILE A 161 17.77 -23.76 -5.53
N LEU A 162 16.76 -22.89 -5.65
CA LEU A 162 15.41 -23.29 -6.07
C LEU A 162 15.41 -23.89 -7.48
N TYR A 163 16.10 -23.25 -8.42
CA TYR A 163 16.27 -23.76 -9.78
C TYR A 163 16.92 -25.15 -9.77
N LYS A 164 18.10 -25.29 -9.14
CA LYS A 164 18.83 -26.56 -9.04
C LYS A 164 18.05 -27.66 -8.29
N SER A 165 17.09 -27.27 -7.46
CA SER A 165 16.19 -28.18 -6.74
C SER A 165 14.91 -28.57 -7.51
N GLY A 166 14.78 -28.11 -8.76
CA GLY A 166 13.66 -28.42 -9.65
C GLY A 166 12.43 -27.52 -9.51
N TYR A 167 12.57 -26.31 -8.95
CA TYR A 167 11.54 -25.26 -8.96
C TYR A 167 11.77 -24.29 -10.12
N THR A 168 12.05 -24.83 -11.30
CA THR A 168 12.51 -24.07 -12.47
C THR A 168 11.47 -23.06 -12.92
N LEU A 169 10.18 -23.42 -13.02
CA LEU A 169 9.11 -22.49 -13.43
C LEU A 169 9.05 -21.22 -12.56
N LEU A 170 9.10 -21.39 -11.24
CA LEU A 170 9.11 -20.28 -10.29
C LEU A 170 10.40 -19.45 -10.42
N ALA A 171 11.55 -20.13 -10.47
CA ALA A 171 12.85 -19.47 -10.57
C ALA A 171 12.98 -18.69 -11.88
N ASP A 172 12.59 -19.27 -13.02
CA ASP A 172 12.64 -18.66 -14.35
C ASP A 172 11.72 -17.45 -14.44
N LYS A 173 10.48 -17.56 -13.94
CA LYS A 173 9.57 -16.43 -13.92
C LYS A 173 10.17 -15.23 -13.19
N ILE A 174 10.93 -15.46 -12.12
CA ILE A 174 11.56 -14.40 -11.34
C ILE A 174 12.86 -13.92 -12.00
N LEU A 175 13.70 -14.84 -12.49
CA LEU A 175 15.00 -14.55 -13.11
C LEU A 175 14.88 -13.87 -14.49
N CYS A 176 13.78 -14.09 -15.22
CA CYS A 176 13.57 -13.54 -16.56
C CYS A 176 12.73 -12.25 -16.59
N HIS A 177 12.10 -11.84 -15.48
CA HIS A 177 11.31 -10.59 -15.45
C HIS A 177 12.18 -9.37 -15.16
N LYS A 178 12.05 -8.32 -15.99
CA LYS A 178 12.64 -6.98 -15.72
C LYS A 178 11.82 -6.26 -14.64
N GLY A 179 12.47 -5.70 -13.61
CA GLY A 179 11.82 -4.82 -12.62
C GLY A 179 11.53 -5.45 -11.25
N LEU A 180 12.52 -6.13 -10.66
CA LEU A 180 12.37 -6.78 -9.35
C LEU A 180 12.24 -5.81 -8.16
N GLU A 181 12.65 -4.55 -8.31
CA GLU A 181 12.56 -3.52 -7.24
C GLU A 181 11.12 -3.37 -6.68
N SER A 182 10.08 -3.69 -7.46
CA SER A 182 8.67 -3.69 -7.03
C SER A 182 8.17 -5.03 -6.43
N LYS A 183 8.97 -6.10 -6.48
CA LYS A 183 8.62 -7.47 -6.06
C LYS A 183 9.53 -8.04 -4.96
N ASP A 184 10.56 -7.31 -4.54
CA ASP A 184 11.47 -7.68 -3.46
C ASP A 184 10.71 -8.09 -2.18
N ASP A 185 9.69 -7.32 -1.81
CA ASP A 185 8.86 -7.63 -0.64
C ASP A 185 8.08 -8.95 -0.80
N ALA A 186 7.54 -9.23 -1.98
CA ALA A 186 6.78 -10.45 -2.22
C ALA A 186 7.66 -11.70 -2.20
N PHE A 187 8.88 -11.60 -2.75
CA PHE A 187 9.86 -12.67 -2.69
C PHE A 187 10.33 -12.89 -1.24
N ASN A 188 10.76 -11.83 -0.55
CA ASN A 188 11.27 -11.90 0.81
C ASN A 188 10.22 -12.36 1.84
N ARG A 189 8.92 -12.08 1.59
CA ARG A 189 7.83 -12.64 2.40
C ARG A 189 7.75 -14.16 2.31
N ASN A 190 8.07 -14.73 1.15
CA ASN A 190 7.90 -16.16 0.86
C ASN A 190 9.17 -16.98 1.12
N PHE A 191 10.34 -16.39 0.83
CA PHE A 191 11.60 -17.11 0.81
C PHE A 191 12.63 -16.42 1.71
N LYS A 192 13.48 -17.24 2.32
CA LYS A 192 14.65 -16.79 3.07
C LYS A 192 15.93 -17.18 2.34
N ASN A 193 17.02 -16.51 2.68
CA ASN A 193 18.34 -17.01 2.33
C ASN A 193 18.59 -18.34 3.04
N GLY A 194 19.12 -19.31 2.31
CA GLY A 194 19.39 -20.64 2.84
C GLY A 194 20.09 -21.50 1.79
N THR A 195 20.72 -22.58 2.23
CA THR A 195 21.49 -23.50 1.37
C THR A 195 20.67 -24.68 0.84
N SER A 196 19.37 -24.75 1.17
CA SER A 196 18.50 -25.85 0.76
C SER A 196 17.03 -25.41 0.67
N PRO A 197 16.17 -26.11 -0.09
CA PRO A 197 14.72 -25.81 -0.12
C PRO A 197 14.07 -25.79 1.27
N LYS A 198 14.51 -26.65 2.19
CA LYS A 198 13.99 -26.71 3.57
C LYS A 198 14.26 -25.43 4.35
N THR A 199 15.39 -24.78 4.11
CA THR A 199 15.79 -23.54 4.81
C THR A 199 15.29 -22.29 4.08
N ILE A 200 15.06 -22.38 2.78
CA ILE A 200 14.53 -21.29 1.94
C ILE A 200 13.03 -21.12 2.13
N PHE A 201 12.24 -22.20 2.00
CA PHE A 201 10.78 -22.11 2.09
C PHE A 201 10.32 -21.93 3.53
N GLN A 202 9.36 -21.03 3.73
CA GLN A 202 8.72 -20.78 5.03
C GLN A 202 7.50 -21.68 5.29
N ILE A 203 7.40 -22.83 4.60
CA ILE A 203 6.30 -23.78 4.71
C ILE A 203 6.82 -25.21 4.94
N PRO A 204 6.01 -26.11 5.54
CA PRO A 204 6.38 -27.52 5.75
C PRO A 204 6.85 -28.26 4.48
N LYS A 205 7.81 -29.19 4.66
CA LYS A 205 8.39 -30.02 3.56
C LYS A 205 7.36 -30.80 2.75
N ARG A 206 6.29 -31.26 3.39
CA ARG A 206 5.20 -31.96 2.73
C ARG A 206 4.44 -31.09 1.72
N LEU A 207 4.51 -29.77 1.83
CA LEU A 207 3.74 -28.83 1.01
C LEU A 207 4.56 -28.25 -0.13
N TYR A 208 5.77 -27.74 0.14
CA TYR A 208 6.58 -27.18 -0.94
C TYR A 208 6.90 -28.21 -2.03
N LYS A 209 6.94 -29.51 -1.68
CA LYS A 209 7.15 -30.59 -2.65
C LYS A 209 6.01 -30.71 -3.66
N GLU A 210 4.77 -30.47 -3.24
CA GLU A 210 3.58 -30.52 -4.09
C GLU A 210 3.45 -29.27 -4.97
N MET A 211 4.09 -28.17 -4.57
CA MET A 211 4.02 -26.87 -5.24
C MET A 211 5.12 -26.66 -6.29
N LYS A 212 5.90 -27.69 -6.64
CA LYS A 212 7.04 -27.58 -7.57
C LYS A 212 6.70 -26.90 -8.90
N ASN A 213 5.49 -27.14 -9.41
CA ASN A 213 5.05 -26.63 -10.71
C ASN A 213 4.28 -25.30 -10.60
N ILE A 214 4.24 -24.68 -9.42
CA ILE A 214 3.53 -23.42 -9.19
C ILE A 214 4.51 -22.26 -9.32
N ASP A 215 4.27 -21.41 -10.32
CA ASP A 215 5.12 -20.25 -10.64
C ASP A 215 4.59 -18.92 -10.04
N ASP A 216 3.39 -18.93 -9.44
CA ASP A 216 2.75 -17.72 -8.91
C ASP A 216 3.11 -17.49 -7.43
N LEU A 217 3.87 -16.42 -7.18
CA LEU A 217 4.25 -15.97 -5.84
C LEU A 217 3.08 -15.69 -4.90
N ASN A 218 1.92 -15.29 -5.43
CA ASN A 218 0.73 -15.06 -4.61
C ASN A 218 0.19 -16.38 -4.06
N VAL A 219 0.24 -17.46 -4.85
CA VAL A 219 -0.16 -18.80 -4.40
C VAL A 219 0.77 -19.28 -3.28
N TRP A 220 2.09 -19.08 -3.42
CA TRP A 220 3.06 -19.35 -2.36
C TRP A 220 2.77 -18.55 -1.08
N ASP A 221 2.45 -17.26 -1.20
CA ASP A 221 2.13 -16.39 -0.06
C ASP A 221 0.83 -16.83 0.63
N ASN A 222 -0.17 -17.23 -0.14
CA ASN A 222 -1.45 -17.72 0.37
C ASN A 222 -1.28 -19.04 1.14
N VAL A 223 -0.52 -20.01 0.62
CA VAL A 223 -0.19 -21.25 1.35
C VAL A 223 0.63 -20.97 2.61
N ARG A 224 1.58 -20.03 2.54
CA ARG A 224 2.35 -19.60 3.71
C ARG A 224 1.45 -18.96 4.78
N LYS A 225 0.46 -18.15 4.40
CA LYS A 225 -0.51 -17.57 5.33
C LYS A 225 -1.39 -18.65 5.95
N LEU A 226 -1.91 -19.58 5.15
CA LEU A 226 -2.74 -20.68 5.64
C LEU A 226 -1.98 -21.52 6.66
N THR A 227 -0.78 -21.98 6.33
CA THR A 227 0.03 -22.85 7.20
C THR A 227 0.45 -22.18 8.51
N LYS A 228 0.61 -20.84 8.53
CA LYS A 228 0.87 -20.09 9.76
C LYS A 228 -0.36 -19.97 10.65
N LYS A 229 -1.55 -19.85 10.04
CA LYS A 229 -2.77 -19.54 10.79
C LYS A 229 -3.59 -20.79 11.14
N THR A 230 -3.43 -21.90 10.42
CA THR A 230 -4.19 -23.14 10.64
C THR A 230 -3.36 -24.38 10.36
N ASP A 231 -3.58 -25.42 11.16
CA ASP A 231 -3.07 -26.76 10.87
C ASP A 231 -4.04 -27.46 9.89
N LEU A 232 -3.61 -27.58 8.63
CA LEU A 232 -4.34 -28.25 7.57
C LEU A 232 -3.57 -29.47 7.07
N SER A 233 -4.29 -30.55 6.76
CA SER A 233 -3.70 -31.73 6.11
C SER A 233 -3.15 -31.37 4.73
N THR A 234 -2.29 -32.23 4.17
CA THR A 234 -1.76 -32.02 2.82
C THR A 234 -2.88 -32.06 1.79
N ASP A 235 -3.86 -32.95 1.98
CA ASP A 235 -4.99 -33.11 1.07
C ASP A 235 -5.91 -31.89 1.07
N ALA A 236 -6.18 -31.31 2.24
CA ALA A 236 -6.92 -30.06 2.35
C ALA A 236 -6.25 -28.93 1.57
N ILE A 237 -4.92 -28.83 1.61
CA ILE A 237 -4.18 -27.81 0.86
C ILE A 237 -4.22 -28.09 -0.64
N LYS A 238 -4.15 -29.36 -1.06
CA LYS A 238 -4.30 -29.74 -2.47
C LYS A 238 -5.67 -29.34 -3.03
N ILE A 239 -6.73 -29.53 -2.26
CA ILE A 239 -8.08 -29.11 -2.64
C ILE A 239 -8.15 -27.59 -2.82
N ILE A 240 -7.59 -26.82 -1.87
CA ILE A 240 -7.52 -25.36 -1.97
C ILE A 240 -6.73 -24.93 -3.22
N LEU A 241 -5.55 -25.51 -3.45
CA LEU A 241 -4.71 -25.19 -4.60
C LEU A 241 -5.36 -25.52 -5.95
N SER A 242 -6.22 -26.55 -5.97
CA SER A 242 -6.93 -26.97 -7.18
C SER A 242 -8.20 -26.16 -7.44
N ASN A 243 -8.59 -25.29 -6.51
CA ASN A 243 -9.79 -24.46 -6.61
C ASN A 243 -9.40 -22.97 -6.67
N GLU A 244 -9.36 -22.45 -7.90
CA GLU A 244 -8.97 -21.06 -8.15
C GLU A 244 -9.79 -20.05 -7.34
N GLN A 245 -11.09 -20.30 -7.14
CA GLN A 245 -11.99 -19.38 -6.43
C GLN A 245 -11.63 -19.26 -4.94
N LEU A 246 -11.22 -20.36 -4.30
CA LEU A 246 -10.72 -20.33 -2.90
C LEU A 246 -9.43 -19.52 -2.78
N MET A 247 -8.58 -19.52 -3.81
CA MET A 247 -7.29 -18.84 -3.79
C MET A 247 -7.38 -17.32 -3.96
N LYS A 248 -8.51 -16.80 -4.48
CA LYS A 248 -8.75 -15.36 -4.67
C LYS A 248 -8.87 -14.58 -3.37
N ASP A 249 -9.42 -15.18 -2.31
CA ASP A 249 -9.56 -14.55 -0.99
C ASP A 249 -9.28 -15.54 0.15
N ILE A 250 -7.98 -15.82 0.33
CA ILE A 250 -7.51 -16.81 1.31
C ILE A 250 -7.82 -16.41 2.75
N ASP A 251 -7.92 -15.12 3.04
CA ASP A 251 -8.22 -14.63 4.39
C ASP A 251 -9.69 -14.88 4.75
N SER A 252 -10.60 -14.77 3.77
CA SER A 252 -11.99 -15.19 3.92
C SER A 252 -12.13 -16.69 4.13
N VAL A 253 -11.46 -17.49 3.29
CA VAL A 253 -11.45 -18.96 3.43
C VAL A 253 -10.93 -19.35 4.81
N TYR A 254 -9.81 -18.76 5.24
CA TYR A 254 -9.27 -18.96 6.58
C TYR A 254 -10.26 -18.60 7.69
N SER A 255 -10.96 -17.46 7.56
CA SER A 255 -11.98 -17.02 8.51
C SER A 255 -13.12 -18.03 8.63
N ILE A 256 -13.57 -18.61 7.52
CA ILE A 256 -14.64 -19.62 7.49
C ILE A 256 -14.17 -20.93 8.14
N LEU A 257 -12.97 -21.42 7.78
CA LEU A 257 -12.42 -22.68 8.31
C LEU A 257 -12.14 -22.63 9.82
N ASN A 258 -11.97 -21.43 10.39
CA ASN A 258 -11.80 -21.23 11.82
C ASN A 258 -13.07 -20.75 12.54
N ALA A 259 -14.17 -20.55 11.81
CA ALA A 259 -15.46 -20.29 12.43
C ALA A 259 -15.89 -21.52 13.26
N LYS A 260 -16.28 -21.26 14.50
CA LYS A 260 -16.68 -22.30 15.45
C LYS A 260 -18.05 -21.99 16.02
N TRP A 261 -18.80 -23.05 16.30
CA TRP A 261 -20.01 -22.98 17.10
C TRP A 261 -19.90 -24.00 18.23
N ASN A 262 -20.12 -23.57 19.48
CA ASN A 262 -19.94 -24.39 20.68
C ASN A 262 -18.59 -25.14 20.71
N GLY A 263 -17.51 -24.44 20.36
CA GLY A 263 -16.14 -24.96 20.34
C GLY A 263 -15.78 -25.86 19.15
N LYS A 264 -16.75 -26.27 18.33
CA LYS A 264 -16.54 -27.13 17.16
C LYS A 264 -16.42 -26.31 15.88
N ARG A 265 -15.50 -26.67 14.99
CA ARG A 265 -15.38 -26.06 13.66
C ARG A 265 -16.64 -26.34 12.84
N LEU A 266 -17.12 -25.32 12.13
CA LEU A 266 -18.29 -25.43 11.26
C LEU A 266 -17.96 -26.13 9.93
N PHE A 267 -16.73 -25.93 9.44
CA PHE A 267 -16.29 -26.46 8.15
C PHE A 267 -14.92 -27.14 8.24
N THR A 268 -14.76 -28.22 7.47
CA THR A 268 -13.46 -28.65 6.94
C THR A 268 -13.32 -28.08 5.53
N VAL A 269 -12.17 -28.28 4.88
CA VAL A 269 -12.01 -27.83 3.48
C VAL A 269 -12.97 -28.58 2.56
N GLU A 270 -13.13 -29.89 2.77
CA GLU A 270 -14.01 -30.76 1.99
C GLU A 270 -15.47 -30.34 2.16
N THR A 271 -15.93 -30.11 3.39
CA THR A 271 -17.31 -29.69 3.62
C THR A 271 -17.57 -28.27 3.13
N LEU A 272 -16.56 -27.37 3.17
CA LEU A 272 -16.69 -26.04 2.58
C LEU A 272 -16.84 -26.11 1.06
N VAL A 273 -15.99 -26.88 0.37
CA VAL A 273 -16.11 -27.03 -1.10
C VAL A 273 -17.46 -27.64 -1.49
N ASN A 274 -17.91 -28.68 -0.78
CA ASN A 274 -19.23 -29.27 -1.02
C ASN A 274 -20.36 -28.26 -0.77
N TYR A 275 -20.23 -27.44 0.26
CA TYR A 275 -21.20 -26.39 0.55
C TYR A 275 -21.23 -25.32 -0.55
N LEU A 276 -20.08 -24.82 -1.00
CA LEU A 276 -20.02 -23.82 -2.07
C LEU A 276 -20.56 -24.37 -3.39
N ASN A 277 -20.23 -25.61 -3.75
CA ASN A 277 -20.80 -26.27 -4.93
C ASN A 277 -22.33 -26.41 -4.83
N ARG A 278 -22.87 -26.62 -3.61
CA ARG A 278 -24.33 -26.62 -3.38
C ARG A 278 -24.91 -25.24 -3.63
N LEU A 279 -24.25 -24.16 -3.21
CA LEU A 279 -24.70 -22.79 -3.49
C LEU A 279 -24.73 -22.50 -4.99
N ASP A 280 -23.69 -22.89 -5.72
CA ASP A 280 -23.60 -22.69 -7.17
C ASP A 280 -24.75 -23.41 -7.89
N VAL A 281 -24.99 -24.68 -7.54
CA VAL A 281 -26.03 -25.50 -8.18
C VAL A 281 -27.45 -25.06 -7.83
N TYR A 282 -27.74 -24.78 -6.56
CA TYR A 282 -29.12 -24.59 -6.09
C TYR A 282 -29.52 -23.13 -5.89
N GLU A 283 -28.55 -22.23 -5.70
CA GLU A 283 -28.80 -20.79 -5.50
C GLU A 283 -28.20 -19.91 -6.60
N ALA A 284 -27.47 -20.48 -7.57
CA ALA A 284 -26.76 -19.76 -8.63
C ALA A 284 -25.79 -18.69 -8.09
N ILE A 285 -25.15 -18.99 -6.94
CA ILE A 285 -24.14 -18.16 -6.31
C ILE A 285 -22.78 -18.82 -6.57
N ASP A 286 -21.92 -18.16 -7.34
CA ASP A 286 -20.60 -18.71 -7.64
C ASP A 286 -19.74 -18.85 -6.38
N ASN A 287 -18.73 -19.71 -6.41
CA ASN A 287 -17.92 -20.02 -5.22
C ASN A 287 -17.24 -18.79 -4.60
N TYR A 288 -16.80 -17.80 -5.40
CA TYR A 288 -16.15 -16.61 -4.85
C TYR A 288 -17.16 -15.70 -4.14
N GLU A 289 -18.31 -15.44 -4.76
CA GLU A 289 -19.41 -14.73 -4.12
C GLU A 289 -19.87 -15.47 -2.85
N GLY A 290 -20.05 -16.79 -2.94
CA GLY A 290 -20.44 -17.66 -1.83
C GLY A 290 -19.48 -17.58 -0.63
N ILE A 291 -18.16 -17.49 -0.85
CA ILE A 291 -17.17 -17.28 0.22
C ILE A 291 -17.41 -15.94 0.94
N ILE A 292 -17.65 -14.87 0.19
CA ILE A 292 -17.87 -13.52 0.75
C ILE A 292 -19.15 -13.51 1.60
N TYR A 293 -20.26 -14.00 1.05
CA TYR A 293 -21.55 -14.06 1.75
C TYR A 293 -21.50 -14.96 2.97
N LEU A 294 -20.92 -16.15 2.84
CA LEU A 294 -20.82 -17.09 3.95
C LEU A 294 -19.98 -16.52 5.09
N ARG A 295 -18.83 -15.92 4.79
CA ARG A 295 -17.99 -15.27 5.80
C ARG A 295 -18.76 -14.19 6.54
N ASP A 296 -19.47 -13.32 5.83
CA ASP A 296 -20.22 -12.23 6.45
C ASP A 296 -21.36 -12.77 7.32
N TYR A 297 -22.12 -13.74 6.82
CA TYR A 297 -23.14 -14.45 7.58
C TYR A 297 -22.61 -15.06 8.87
N LEU A 298 -21.48 -15.77 8.83
CA LEU A 298 -20.88 -16.39 10.00
C LEU A 298 -20.42 -15.35 11.04
N ARG A 299 -19.87 -14.21 10.59
CA ARG A 299 -19.51 -13.10 11.48
C ARG A 299 -20.72 -12.47 12.13
N MET A 300 -21.81 -12.29 11.39
CA MET A 300 -23.07 -11.80 11.91
C MET A 300 -23.65 -12.75 12.96
N CYS A 301 -23.64 -14.06 12.69
CA CYS A 301 -24.06 -15.08 13.64
C CYS A 301 -23.24 -15.05 14.93
N ASP A 302 -21.91 -14.91 14.85
CA ASP A 302 -21.07 -14.78 16.04
C ASP A 302 -21.33 -13.48 16.80
N PHE A 303 -21.57 -12.36 16.11
CA PHE A 303 -21.91 -11.08 16.73
C PHE A 303 -23.20 -11.17 17.55
N ILE A 304 -24.26 -11.77 16.98
CA ILE A 304 -25.57 -11.90 17.64
C ILE A 304 -25.72 -13.19 18.46
N LYS A 305 -24.64 -13.99 18.59
CA LYS A 305 -24.61 -15.29 19.27
C LYS A 305 -25.72 -16.25 18.81
N MET A 306 -26.00 -16.28 17.52
CA MET A 306 -26.96 -17.18 16.88
C MET A 306 -26.25 -18.38 16.26
N LYS A 307 -26.84 -19.58 16.38
CA LYS A 307 -26.34 -20.78 15.70
C LYS A 307 -26.41 -20.58 14.18
N PRO A 308 -25.31 -20.68 13.43
CA PRO A 308 -25.34 -20.63 11.98
C PRO A 308 -26.11 -21.83 11.40
N LYS A 309 -27.04 -21.56 10.47
CA LYS A 309 -27.81 -22.58 9.74
C LYS A 309 -27.15 -22.90 8.41
N ILE A 310 -26.03 -23.62 8.48
CA ILE A 310 -25.27 -24.06 7.30
C ILE A 310 -25.94 -25.22 6.54
N ASP A 311 -27.02 -25.78 7.08
CA ASP A 311 -27.86 -26.81 6.48
C ASP A 311 -29.17 -26.25 5.92
N GLY A 312 -29.35 -24.92 5.95
CA GLY A 312 -30.54 -24.24 5.43
C GLY A 312 -30.69 -24.30 3.91
N ASP A 313 -31.89 -23.93 3.45
CA ASP A 313 -32.29 -23.93 2.04
C ASP A 313 -31.66 -22.80 1.23
N SER A 314 -31.42 -21.64 1.87
CA SER A 314 -30.81 -20.49 1.20
C SER A 314 -29.88 -19.72 2.12
N LEU A 315 -28.61 -19.61 1.72
CA LEU A 315 -27.62 -18.78 2.39
C LEU A 315 -28.04 -17.31 2.39
N LYS A 316 -28.54 -16.81 1.25
CA LYS A 316 -28.93 -15.40 1.10
C LYS A 316 -30.05 -15.02 2.07
N ARG A 317 -31.05 -15.89 2.20
CA ARG A 317 -32.14 -15.69 3.16
C ARG A 317 -31.63 -15.61 4.61
N GLU A 318 -30.81 -16.58 5.03
CA GLU A 318 -30.30 -16.61 6.41
C GLU A 318 -29.34 -15.46 6.68
N HIS A 319 -28.54 -15.06 5.68
CA HIS A 319 -27.72 -13.85 5.70
C HIS A 319 -28.56 -12.59 5.96
N ASP A 320 -29.63 -12.37 5.19
CA ASP A 320 -30.46 -11.17 5.31
C ASP A 320 -31.20 -11.10 6.65
N ILE A 321 -31.62 -12.25 7.18
CA ILE A 321 -32.19 -12.35 8.53
C ILE A 321 -31.14 -11.94 9.58
N ALA A 322 -29.93 -12.52 9.52
CA ALA A 322 -28.86 -12.18 10.45
C ALA A 322 -28.46 -10.69 10.35
N ALA A 323 -28.44 -10.12 9.14
CA ALA A 323 -28.14 -8.71 8.91
C ALA A 323 -29.19 -7.79 9.55
N ARG A 324 -30.48 -8.14 9.46
CA ARG A 324 -31.57 -7.40 10.11
C ARG A 324 -31.43 -7.44 11.63
N LEU A 325 -31.18 -8.61 12.20
CA LEU A 325 -30.96 -8.78 13.64
C LEU A 325 -29.73 -8.00 14.12
N CYS A 326 -28.61 -8.06 13.38
CA CYS A 326 -27.43 -7.25 13.67
C CYS A 326 -27.75 -5.76 13.68
N ARG A 327 -28.55 -5.27 12.72
CA ARG A 327 -28.97 -3.87 12.66
C ARG A 327 -29.83 -3.50 13.86
N GLN A 328 -30.77 -4.35 14.27
CA GLN A 328 -31.61 -4.12 15.44
C GLN A 328 -30.77 -4.02 16.72
N ILE A 329 -29.89 -4.99 16.98
CA ILE A 329 -29.01 -4.98 18.17
C ILE A 329 -28.09 -3.75 18.17
N ARG A 330 -27.52 -3.38 17.02
CA ARG A 330 -26.70 -2.16 16.93
C ARG A 330 -27.50 -0.90 17.20
N ASN A 331 -28.75 -0.83 16.76
CA ASN A 331 -29.63 0.30 17.04
C ASN A 331 -30.02 0.35 18.52
N GLU A 332 -30.30 -0.79 19.15
CA GLU A 332 -30.56 -0.89 20.60
C GLU A 332 -29.34 -0.44 21.40
N GLN A 333 -28.14 -0.96 21.09
CA GLN A 333 -26.89 -0.53 21.71
C GLN A 333 -26.63 0.97 21.52
N LEU A 334 -26.95 1.50 20.34
CA LEU A 334 -26.82 2.92 20.04
C LEU A 334 -27.82 3.74 20.87
N SER A 335 -29.05 3.25 21.03
CA SER A 335 -30.08 3.88 21.86
C SER A 335 -29.67 3.93 23.33
N GLU A 336 -29.14 2.83 23.89
CA GLU A 336 -28.62 2.79 25.26
C GLU A 336 -27.45 3.77 25.47
N GLN A 337 -26.51 3.83 24.52
CA GLN A 337 -25.41 4.79 24.57
C GLN A 337 -25.92 6.24 24.50
N MET A 338 -26.92 6.49 23.65
CA MET A 338 -27.56 7.79 23.54
C MET A 338 -28.25 8.19 24.84
N GLU A 339 -28.97 7.31 25.51
CA GLU A 339 -29.72 7.61 26.74
C GLU A 339 -28.82 8.29 27.79
N SER A 340 -27.64 7.71 28.05
CA SER A 340 -26.66 8.29 28.99
C SER A 340 -26.17 9.69 28.57
N ARG A 341 -26.01 9.93 27.26
CA ARG A 341 -25.55 11.19 26.70
C ARG A 341 -26.65 12.25 26.67
N CYS A 342 -27.86 11.85 26.32
CA CYS A 342 -29.03 12.70 26.27
C CYS A 342 -29.37 13.27 27.65
N ALA A 343 -29.17 12.48 28.72
CA ALA A 343 -29.28 12.97 30.09
C ALA A 343 -28.30 14.12 30.40
N GLU A 344 -27.05 14.05 29.90
CA GLU A 344 -26.06 15.12 30.07
C GLU A 344 -26.47 16.42 29.34
N LEU A 345 -27.13 16.30 28.18
CA LEU A 345 -27.59 17.44 27.38
C LEU A 345 -28.63 18.29 28.11
N GLN A 346 -29.47 17.66 28.95
CA GLN A 346 -30.57 18.35 29.64
C GLN A 346 -30.09 19.46 30.59
N LYS A 347 -28.82 19.41 31.04
CA LYS A 347 -28.21 20.44 31.89
C LYS A 347 -28.22 21.84 31.27
N TYR A 348 -28.33 21.92 29.95
CA TYR A 348 -28.25 23.17 29.19
C TYR A 348 -29.61 23.63 28.63
N ASN A 349 -30.70 23.04 29.09
CA ASN A 349 -32.05 23.46 28.71
C ASN A 349 -32.27 24.92 29.16
N TYR A 350 -32.93 25.69 28.30
CA TYR A 350 -33.12 27.12 28.51
C TYR A 350 -34.43 27.59 27.91
N GLU A 351 -35.11 28.48 28.62
CA GLU A 351 -36.41 28.98 28.24
C GLU A 351 -36.48 30.49 28.47
N GLU A 352 -36.96 31.24 27.48
CA GLU A 352 -37.11 32.70 27.56
C GLU A 352 -38.20 33.17 26.57
N ASP A 353 -39.00 34.16 26.98
CA ASP A 353 -40.05 34.76 26.17
C ASP A 353 -41.01 33.72 25.55
N VAL A 354 -40.97 33.56 24.23
CA VAL A 354 -41.82 32.65 23.43
C VAL A 354 -41.09 31.40 22.96
N PHE A 355 -39.81 31.25 23.27
CA PHE A 355 -38.98 30.15 22.82
C PHE A 355 -38.43 29.33 23.98
N PHE A 356 -38.12 28.07 23.70
CA PHE A 356 -37.29 27.23 24.55
C PHE A 356 -36.35 26.40 23.69
N VAL A 357 -35.26 25.95 24.30
CA VAL A 357 -34.31 25.01 23.72
C VAL A 357 -34.02 23.92 24.74
N ARG A 358 -34.04 22.68 24.28
CA ARG A 358 -33.70 21.51 25.09
C ARG A 358 -32.75 20.58 24.36
N GLY A 359 -32.00 19.80 25.12
CA GLY A 359 -31.25 18.67 24.57
C GLY A 359 -32.20 17.64 23.97
N ILE A 360 -31.73 16.91 22.96
CA ILE A 360 -32.42 15.68 22.51
C ILE A 360 -32.56 14.72 23.70
N GLU A 361 -33.77 14.19 23.90
CA GLU A 361 -34.13 13.39 25.08
C GLU A 361 -33.76 11.92 24.91
N ASP A 362 -33.98 11.36 23.73
CA ASP A 362 -33.67 9.97 23.41
C ASP A 362 -33.55 9.75 21.89
N TYR A 363 -33.50 8.48 21.47
CA TYR A 363 -33.44 8.11 20.05
C TYR A 363 -34.72 8.44 19.29
N ASP A 364 -35.90 8.29 19.91
CA ASP A 364 -37.20 8.51 19.26
C ASP A 364 -37.47 10.01 19.07
N ASP A 365 -37.07 10.84 20.03
CA ASP A 365 -37.07 12.32 19.92
C ASP A 365 -36.15 12.80 18.79
N LEU A 366 -34.97 12.18 18.64
CA LEU A 366 -34.10 12.46 17.49
C LEU A 366 -34.72 12.02 16.16
N LEU A 367 -35.40 10.87 16.14
CA LEU A 367 -36.07 10.34 14.96
C LEU A 367 -37.22 11.27 14.53
N ASP A 368 -38.00 11.75 15.49
CA ASP A 368 -39.06 12.72 15.25
C ASP A 368 -38.50 14.06 14.73
N GLU A 369 -37.48 14.60 15.41
CA GLU A 369 -36.82 15.85 14.99
C GLU A 369 -36.31 15.75 13.56
N ALA A 370 -35.60 14.68 13.24
CA ALA A 370 -35.06 14.47 11.91
C ALA A 370 -36.14 14.23 10.85
N THR A 371 -37.27 13.63 11.23
CA THR A 371 -38.44 13.49 10.35
C THR A 371 -39.05 14.85 10.03
N GLN A 372 -39.27 15.70 11.04
CA GLN A 372 -39.84 17.04 10.86
C GLN A 372 -38.89 17.98 10.10
N GLN A 373 -37.58 17.83 10.29
CA GLN A 373 -36.56 18.67 9.65
C GLN A 373 -36.07 18.14 8.29
N HIS A 374 -36.47 16.92 7.90
CA HIS A 374 -35.97 16.19 6.73
C HIS A 374 -34.45 15.95 6.75
N ASN A 375 -33.92 15.62 7.94
CA ASN A 375 -32.49 15.38 8.18
C ASN A 375 -32.17 13.88 8.33
N CYS A 376 -30.89 13.53 8.21
CA CYS A 376 -30.44 12.15 8.34
C CYS A 376 -30.22 11.74 9.82
N VAL A 377 -31.17 11.01 10.39
CA VAL A 377 -31.19 10.54 11.80
C VAL A 377 -29.94 9.72 12.13
N ALA A 378 -29.54 8.82 11.22
CA ALA A 378 -28.48 7.83 11.49
C ALA A 378 -27.12 8.47 11.77
N SER A 379 -26.83 9.62 11.16
CA SER A 379 -25.57 10.34 11.36
C SER A 379 -25.53 11.06 12.72
N TYR A 380 -26.67 11.63 13.14
CA TYR A 380 -26.78 12.32 14.42
C TYR A 380 -26.77 11.34 15.59
N ALA A 381 -27.50 10.24 15.50
CA ALA A 381 -27.56 9.23 16.56
C ALA A 381 -26.17 8.70 16.91
N ARG A 382 -25.37 8.35 15.89
CA ARG A 382 -23.98 7.92 16.07
C ARG A 382 -23.09 9.02 16.67
N SER A 383 -23.22 10.26 16.18
CA SER A 383 -22.41 11.37 16.67
C SER A 383 -22.71 11.74 18.13
N ILE A 384 -23.96 11.60 18.58
CA ILE A 384 -24.35 11.80 19.98
C ILE A 384 -23.79 10.67 20.84
N ALA A 385 -24.03 9.40 20.47
CA ALA A 385 -23.55 8.25 21.24
C ALA A 385 -22.03 8.25 21.43
N GLU A 386 -21.28 8.59 20.38
CA GLU A 386 -19.81 8.69 20.42
C GLU A 386 -19.30 9.99 21.07
N GLY A 387 -20.19 10.89 21.51
CA GLY A 387 -19.81 12.16 22.14
C GLY A 387 -19.07 13.10 21.20
N ARG A 388 -19.37 13.08 19.90
CA ARG A 388 -18.79 13.94 18.85
C ARG A 388 -19.62 15.19 18.54
N SER A 389 -20.90 15.17 18.92
CA SER A 389 -21.84 16.27 18.74
C SER A 389 -22.82 16.34 19.90
N LEU A 390 -23.17 17.55 20.32
CA LEU A 390 -24.26 17.82 21.26
C LEU A 390 -25.42 18.43 20.46
N ILE A 391 -26.57 17.74 20.41
CA ILE A 391 -27.71 18.17 19.59
C ILE A 391 -28.81 18.73 20.49
N TYR A 392 -29.24 19.94 20.16
CA TYR A 392 -30.31 20.66 20.83
C TYR A 392 -31.40 21.02 19.84
N VAL A 393 -32.62 21.03 20.33
CA VAL A 393 -33.81 21.39 19.57
C VAL A 393 -34.44 22.63 20.18
N MET A 394 -34.61 23.65 19.34
CA MET A 394 -35.34 24.87 19.68
C MET A 394 -36.77 24.76 19.18
N ARG A 395 -37.71 25.29 19.95
CA ARG A 395 -39.16 25.21 19.75
C ARG A 395 -39.84 26.52 20.16
N GLU A 396 -41.08 26.72 19.71
CA GLU A 396 -41.96 27.76 20.24
C GLU A 396 -42.78 27.21 21.41
N LYS A 397 -42.93 27.96 22.51
CA LYS A 397 -43.70 27.51 23.69
C LYS A 397 -45.16 27.18 23.37
N LYS A 398 -45.75 27.89 22.40
CA LYS A 398 -47.13 27.64 21.95
C LYS A 398 -47.29 26.39 21.08
N ALA A 399 -46.18 25.81 20.61
CA ALA A 399 -46.16 24.63 19.74
C ALA A 399 -44.93 23.76 20.06
N PRO A 400 -44.84 23.18 21.27
CA PRO A 400 -43.65 22.47 21.74
C PRO A 400 -43.30 21.24 20.88
N GLU A 401 -44.32 20.58 20.31
CA GLU A 401 -44.17 19.41 19.44
C GLU A 401 -43.68 19.75 18.02
N LYS A 402 -43.72 21.03 17.61
CA LYS A 402 -43.37 21.43 16.24
C LYS A 402 -41.93 21.87 16.14
N SER A 403 -41.18 21.17 15.30
CA SER A 403 -39.79 21.49 15.08
C SER A 403 -39.58 22.89 14.49
N LEU A 404 -38.65 23.63 15.10
CA LEU A 404 -38.28 24.96 14.65
C LEU A 404 -36.84 24.96 14.15
N ILE A 405 -35.85 24.84 15.04
CA ILE A 405 -34.42 24.88 14.70
C ILE A 405 -33.69 23.74 15.39
N THR A 406 -32.84 23.03 14.65
CA THR A 406 -31.86 22.09 15.21
C THR A 406 -30.51 22.80 15.38
N ILE A 407 -29.88 22.64 16.54
CA ILE A 407 -28.59 23.26 16.86
C ILE A 407 -27.59 22.18 17.26
N GLU A 408 -26.40 22.20 16.64
CA GLU A 408 -25.29 21.30 16.95
C GLU A 408 -24.15 22.07 17.60
N LEU A 409 -23.73 21.65 18.79
CA LEU A 409 -22.53 22.15 19.47
C LEU A 409 -21.38 21.14 19.37
N THR A 410 -20.15 21.66 19.35
CA THR A 410 -18.95 20.84 19.48
C THR A 410 -18.71 20.50 20.95
N PRO A 411 -18.61 19.22 21.35
CA PRO A 411 -18.53 18.82 22.78
C PRO A 411 -17.36 19.43 23.56
N LYS A 412 -16.19 19.61 22.94
CA LYS A 412 -15.00 20.13 23.63
C LYS A 412 -15.08 21.62 23.96
N THR A 413 -15.62 22.42 23.05
CA THR A 413 -15.57 23.89 23.13
C THR A 413 -16.95 24.52 23.34
N HIS A 414 -18.01 23.71 23.24
CA HIS A 414 -19.41 24.13 23.25
C HIS A 414 -19.71 25.21 22.20
N GLN A 415 -18.92 25.29 21.14
CA GLN A 415 -19.14 26.21 20.02
C GLN A 415 -20.22 25.66 19.09
N ILE A 416 -21.10 26.55 18.60
CA ILE A 416 -22.11 26.22 17.61
C ILE A 416 -21.41 25.82 16.32
N ARG A 417 -21.58 24.56 15.92
CA ARG A 417 -21.14 24.05 14.61
C ARG A 417 -22.20 24.33 13.55
N GLN A 418 -23.47 24.16 13.90
CA GLN A 418 -24.58 24.31 12.99
C GLN A 418 -25.83 24.80 13.72
N LYS A 419 -26.64 25.62 13.06
CA LYS A 419 -28.00 26.01 13.48
C LYS A 419 -28.88 26.18 12.25
N LEU A 420 -29.78 25.23 11.99
CA LEU A 420 -30.56 25.17 10.74
C LEU A 420 -32.05 24.98 11.02
N LEU A 421 -32.86 25.54 10.11
CA LEU A 421 -34.27 25.25 9.93
C LEU A 421 -34.42 24.01 9.02
N ALA A 422 -35.66 23.57 8.81
CA ALA A 422 -35.99 22.43 7.96
C ALA A 422 -35.39 22.58 6.56
N TYR A 423 -35.02 21.44 5.95
CA TYR A 423 -34.36 21.40 4.64
C TYR A 423 -33.02 22.15 4.61
N ASN A 424 -32.30 22.17 5.74
CA ASN A 424 -31.01 22.86 5.88
C ASN A 424 -31.06 24.37 5.57
N CYS A 425 -32.21 25.01 5.84
CA CYS A 425 -32.38 26.43 5.56
C CYS A 425 -31.70 27.31 6.64
N PRO A 426 -31.07 28.43 6.26
CA PRO A 426 -30.49 29.36 7.23
C PRO A 426 -31.58 30.14 7.97
N ILE A 427 -31.30 30.48 9.23
CA ILE A 427 -32.18 31.29 10.07
C ILE A 427 -32.24 32.72 9.53
N ARG A 428 -33.45 33.25 9.28
CA ARG A 428 -33.66 34.63 8.82
C ARG A 428 -34.33 35.53 9.86
N ASN A 429 -34.89 34.95 10.92
CA ASN A 429 -35.58 35.68 11.96
C ASN A 429 -34.58 36.18 13.03
N LYS A 430 -34.62 37.49 13.29
CA LYS A 430 -33.72 38.15 14.24
C LYS A 430 -33.97 37.68 15.69
N ALA A 431 -35.22 37.57 16.11
CA ALA A 431 -35.56 37.12 17.46
C ALA A 431 -35.08 35.68 17.72
N GLN A 432 -35.18 34.78 16.73
CA GLN A 432 -34.63 33.42 16.83
C GLN A 432 -33.11 33.44 16.99
N THR A 433 -32.42 34.29 16.21
CA THR A 433 -30.96 34.40 16.27
C THR A 433 -30.49 34.96 17.61
N GLU A 434 -31.14 36.01 18.11
CA GLU A 434 -30.81 36.63 19.40
C GLU A 434 -31.07 35.68 20.58
N PHE A 435 -32.15 34.89 20.53
CA PHE A 435 -32.42 33.86 21.53
C PHE A 435 -31.30 32.81 21.57
N ILE A 436 -30.88 32.30 20.41
CA ILE A 436 -29.78 31.32 20.31
C ILE A 436 -28.47 31.90 20.87
N GLU A 437 -28.19 33.18 20.64
CA GLU A 437 -26.99 33.85 21.18
C GLU A 437 -27.03 33.98 22.70
N ARG A 438 -28.21 34.29 23.28
CA ARG A 438 -28.38 34.34 24.74
C ARG A 438 -28.26 32.97 25.37
N TRP A 439 -28.91 31.96 24.78
CA TRP A 439 -28.74 30.57 25.20
C TRP A 439 -27.28 30.11 25.11
N HIS A 440 -26.58 30.40 24.01
CA HIS A 440 -25.18 30.00 23.85
C HIS A 440 -24.28 30.63 24.91
N LYS A 441 -24.52 31.91 25.26
CA LYS A 441 -23.83 32.56 26.40
C LYS A 441 -24.16 31.90 27.73
N TYR A 442 -25.37 31.41 27.93
CA TYR A 442 -25.74 30.63 29.12
C TYR A 442 -24.96 29.31 29.16
N VAL A 443 -24.91 28.55 28.06
CA VAL A 443 -24.14 27.30 27.96
C VAL A 443 -22.68 27.53 28.33
N LEU A 444 -22.04 28.56 27.76
CA LEU A 444 -20.63 28.89 28.01
C LEU A 444 -20.34 29.35 29.45
N LYS A 445 -21.35 29.70 30.25
CA LYS A 445 -21.20 30.01 31.68
C LYS A 445 -21.38 28.77 32.58
N CYS A 446 -22.01 27.72 32.06
CA CYS A 446 -22.34 26.50 32.81
C CYS A 446 -21.27 25.38 32.65
N VAL A 447 -20.34 25.58 31.71
CA VAL A 447 -19.11 24.79 31.50
C VAL A 447 -17.99 25.46 32.26
#